data_AF-A0A950A8X9-F1
#
_entry.id   AF-A0A950A8X9-F1
#
_cell.length_a   1.000
_cell.length_b   1.000
_cell.length_c   1.000
_cell.angle_alpha   90.00
_cell.angle_beta   90.00
_cell.angle_gamma   90.00
#
_symmetry.space_group_name_H-M   'P 1'
#
loop_
_entity.id
_entity.type
_entity.pdbx_description
1 polymer ?
#
loop_
_entity_poly.entity_id
_entity_poly.type
_entity_poly.pdbx_seq_one_letter_code
_entity_poly.pdbx_strand_id
1 'polypeptide(L)' 'MNTLKKFDDVLGHSQREIRRLIYQAALLEPITERLLRNVQIGPGMRVLDLGCGA' A
#
# COMPACT_ATOMS: atom_id res chain seq x y z
N MET A 1 -34.82 2.50 -2.49
CA MET A 1 -34.65 2.29 -1.03
C MET A 1 -33.19 1.97 -0.78
N ASN A 2 -32.52 2.84 -0.02
CA ASN A 2 -31.08 2.95 0.19
C ASN A 2 -30.39 1.66 0.62
N THR A 3 -29.25 1.34 0.01
CA THR A 3 -28.05 1.02 0.81
C THR A 3 -26.80 1.39 0.02
N LEU A 4 -26.23 2.55 0.36
CA LEU A 4 -24.82 2.85 0.13
C LEU A 4 -24.03 1.60 0.53
N LYS A 5 -23.42 0.91 -0.44
CA LYS A 5 -22.41 -0.13 -0.16
C LYS A 5 -21.33 0.58 0.64
N LYS A 6 -21.38 0.37 1.95
CA LYS A 6 -20.47 0.88 2.96
C LYS A 6 -19.04 0.85 2.42
N PHE A 7 -18.40 2.02 2.40
CA PHE A 7 -16.96 2.19 2.16
C PHE A 7 -16.10 1.60 3.30
N ASP A 8 -16.71 0.86 4.24
CA ASP A 8 -16.12 0.30 5.46
C ASP A 8 -14.90 -0.59 5.19
N ASP A 9 -14.73 -1.11 3.98
CA ASP A 9 -13.63 -2.01 3.60
C ASP A 9 -12.47 -1.34 2.85
N VAL A 10 -12.58 -0.06 2.48
CA VAL A 10 -11.58 0.62 1.60
C VAL A 10 -10.26 0.94 2.33
N LEU A 11 -10.29 1.01 3.66
CA LEU A 11 -9.14 1.36 4.48
C LEU A 11 -8.35 0.14 5.01
N GLY A 12 -8.55 -1.05 4.43
CA GLY A 12 -7.76 -2.25 4.80
C GLY A 12 -8.27 -3.01 6.03
N HIS A 13 -9.47 -2.72 6.52
CA HIS A 13 -10.00 -3.35 7.73
C HIS A 13 -10.60 -4.74 7.51
N SER A 14 -10.77 -5.18 6.26
CA SER A 14 -11.29 -6.52 5.94
C SER A 14 -10.20 -7.48 5.46
N GLN A 15 -10.35 -8.76 5.79
CA GLN A 15 -9.43 -9.82 5.33
C GLN A 15 -9.33 -9.88 3.80
N ARG A 16 -10.39 -9.51 3.08
CA ARG A 16 -10.38 -9.44 1.61
C ARG A 16 -9.47 -8.31 1.13
N GLU A 17 -9.56 -7.16 1.77
CA GLU A 17 -8.78 -5.99 1.40
C GLU A 17 -7.29 -6.18 1.74
N ILE A 18 -6.98 -6.76 2.90
CA ILE A 18 -5.59 -7.12 3.26
C ILE A 18 -4.97 -8.03 2.21
N ARG A 19 -5.69 -9.08 1.76
CA ARG A 19 -5.18 -9.95 0.68
C ARG A 19 -4.97 -9.21 -0.64
N ARG A 20 -5.82 -8.23 -0.96
CA ARG A 20 -5.66 -7.39 -2.15
C ARG A 20 -4.39 -6.54 -2.06
N LEU A 21 -4.15 -5.90 -0.91
CA LEU A 21 -2.97 -5.06 -0.69
C LEU A 21 -1.68 -5.87 -0.77
N ILE A 22 -1.61 -7.04 -0.12
CA ILE A 22 -0.45 -7.94 -0.20
C ILE A 22 -0.15 -8.36 -1.64
N TYR A 23 -1.18 -8.75 -2.40
CA TYR A 23 -1.01 -9.14 -3.80
C TYR A 23 -0.49 -7.99 -4.66
N GLN A 24 -1.00 -6.77 -4.44
CA GLN A 24 -0.52 -5.59 -5.15
C GLN A 24 0.91 -5.22 -4.79
N ALA A 25 1.29 -5.32 -3.52
CA ALA A 25 2.66 -5.08 -3.06
C ALA A 25 3.64 -6.01 -3.79
N ALA A 26 3.34 -7.30 -3.89
CA ALA A 26 4.18 -8.26 -4.61
C ALA A 26 4.32 -7.95 -6.10
N LEU A 27 3.24 -7.49 -6.75
CA LEU A 27 3.30 -7.08 -8.16
C LEU A 27 4.13 -5.82 -8.39
N LEU A 28 4.14 -4.88 -7.43
CA LEU A 28 4.79 -3.58 -7.56
C LEU A 28 6.22 -3.57 -6.99
N GLU A 29 6.63 -4.58 -6.21
CA GLU A 29 7.94 -4.64 -5.56
C GLU A 29 9.12 -4.29 -6.48
N PRO A 30 9.26 -4.86 -7.70
CA PRO A 30 10.44 -4.59 -8.53
C PRO A 30 10.53 -3.13 -9.01
N ILE A 31 9.39 -2.51 -9.32
CA ILE A 31 9.37 -1.12 -9.78
C ILE A 31 9.53 -0.14 -8.63
N THR A 32 8.92 -0.44 -7.47
CA THR A 32 9.08 0.35 -6.24
C THR A 32 10.54 0.34 -5.79
N GLU A 33 11.20 -0.82 -5.76
CA GLU A 33 12.61 -0.92 -5.39
C GLU A 33 13.49 -0.08 -6.32
N ARG A 34 13.32 -0.21 -7.64
CA ARG A 34 14.08 0.56 -8.62
C ARG A 34 13.86 2.06 -8.44
N LEU A 35 12.64 2.49 -8.15
CA LEU A 35 12.32 3.89 -7.91
C LEU A 35 13.03 4.41 -6.65
N LEU A 36 12.96 3.69 -5.53
CA LEU A 36 13.62 4.05 -4.28
C LEU A 36 15.15 4.14 -4.42
N ARG A 37 15.76 3.23 -5.18
CA ARG A 37 17.20 3.28 -5.50
C ARG A 37 17.56 4.48 -6.36
N ASN A 38 16.73 4.80 -7.36
CA ASN A 38 16.96 5.93 -8.25
C ASN A 38 16.84 7.29 -7.54
N VAL A 39 15.95 7.41 -6.54
CA VAL A 39 15.87 8.61 -5.70
C VAL A 39 16.90 8.63 -4.56
N GLN A 40 17.80 7.64 -4.55
CA GLN A 40 18.92 7.53 -3.62
C GLN A 40 18.52 7.55 -2.14
N ILE A 41 17.34 7.00 -1.82
CA ILE A 41 16.95 6.76 -0.43
C ILE A 41 17.94 5.78 0.20
N GLY A 42 18.47 6.13 1.37
CA GLY A 42 19.54 5.36 2.01
C GLY A 42 19.63 5.52 3.52
N PRO A 43 20.57 4.82 4.17
CA PRO A 43 20.74 4.82 5.62
C PRO A 43 20.91 6.24 6.19
N GLY A 44 20.29 6.48 7.36
CA GLY A 44 20.36 7.76 8.06
C GLY A 44 19.33 8.80 7.62
N MET A 45 18.60 8.57 6.53
CA MET A 45 17.48 9.42 6.13
C MET A 45 16.25 9.18 7.01
N ARG A 46 15.48 10.24 7.30
CA ARG A 46 14.14 10.12 7.87
C ARG A 46 13.12 10.04 6.74
N VAL A 47 12.46 8.91 6.62
CA VAL A 47 11.50 8.63 5.53
C VAL A 47 10.10 8.51 6.12
N LEU A 48 9.12 9.09 5.44
CA LEU A 48 7.70 8.92 5.73
C LEU A 48 7.09 8.06 4.62
N ASP A 49 6.50 6.93 5.00
CA ASP A 49 5.73 6.09 4.08
C ASP A 49 4.24 6.49 4.14
N LEU A 50 3.70 6.97 3.02
CA LEU A 50 2.33 7.45 2.92
C LEU A 50 1.43 6.36 2.33
N GLY A 51 0.38 6.01 3.05
CA GLY A 51 -0.56 4.97 2.61
C GLY A 51 0.01 3.56 2.72
N CYS A 52 0.86 3.32 3.72
CA CYS A 52 1.62 2.07 3.91
C CYS A 52 0.75 0.80 4.05
N GLY A 53 -0.54 0.92 4.38
CA GLY A 53 -1.48 -0.20 4.30
C GLY A 53 -1.08 -1.44 5.11
N ALA A 54 -1.75 -2.57 4.87
CA ALA A 54 -1.45 -3.88 5.45
C ALA A 54 -0.85 -4.82 4.40
#